data_AF-A0A7J2HY43-F1
#
_entry.id   AF-A0A7J2HY43-F1
#
_cell.length_a   1.000
_cell.length_b   1.000
_cell.length_c   1.000
_cell.angle_alpha   90.00
_cell.angle_beta   90.00
_cell.angle_gamma   90.00
#
_symmetry.space_group_name_H-M   'P 1'
#
loop_
_entity.id
_entity.type
_entity.pdbx_description
1 polymer ?
#
loop_
_entity_poly.entity_id
_entity_poly.type
_entity_poly.pdbx_seq_one_letter_code
_entity_poly.pdbx_strand_id
1 'polypeptide(L)'
;MTPEAGVFAYNAAILARERKIIWHDRSHSMPLSEYFDDAKEFFESEEFEQEVSDLVKSVSIPPTGGDGVCGKGESWENSPFDCRRKVLLIAFQLHIEEVVERKPYDSDRALFEKYADTLDRLASVFEKHGAKISIQTEKNFAIADVKFGRYILKELKERGHGVGVQSHMGHHIRELHLNTDEEKLLYTLGVKEAVSRAIGCEPTNIGGGFEMENVNLLGVVEGGLGFTSMTAVEKPYNARTGKAPKWLHPWILPPTQMMDLSDPSWLAHDPGGSIVYIPGWYANEVGFEIDCRKDENCFELATQSLYRALENVDCRFINVWWFSSHLYQTGRDEEEVERVLEAYDKWLTEVVDPLVKQGKVKWMTFDEIAELYLKWEKERCLFTSALAHKSVGSFPLANCPKGPLVLLALVGLAVGTEHTSRQRAQP
;
A
#
# COMPACT_ATOMS: atom_id res chain seq x y z
N MET A 1 0.50 -23.79 -2.66
CA MET A 1 -0.55 -23.58 -1.63
C MET A 1 -1.85 -23.22 -2.33
N THR A 2 -2.99 -23.66 -1.80
CA THR A 2 -4.32 -23.39 -2.38
C THR A 2 -4.83 -22.00 -1.92
N PRO A 3 -5.85 -21.40 -2.56
CA PRO A 3 -6.53 -20.20 -2.05
C PRO A 3 -6.82 -20.27 -0.55
N GLU A 4 -7.37 -21.39 -0.13
CA GLU A 4 -7.84 -21.65 1.23
C GLU A 4 -6.63 -21.68 2.17
N ALA A 5 -5.55 -22.37 1.80
CA ALA A 5 -4.32 -22.38 2.60
C ALA A 5 -3.67 -20.97 2.69
N GLY A 6 -3.85 -20.11 1.69
CA GLY A 6 -3.43 -18.71 1.73
C GLY A 6 -4.27 -17.87 2.67
N VAL A 7 -5.60 -18.01 2.61
CA VAL A 7 -6.56 -17.32 3.49
C VAL A 7 -6.39 -17.78 4.94
N PHE A 8 -6.20 -19.07 5.19
CA PHE A 8 -5.92 -19.60 6.54
C PHE A 8 -4.61 -19.07 7.10
N ALA A 9 -3.52 -19.06 6.32
CA ALA A 9 -2.25 -18.51 6.77
C ALA A 9 -2.32 -17.00 7.04
N TYR A 10 -3.08 -16.26 6.22
CA TYR A 10 -3.34 -14.84 6.41
C TYR A 10 -4.18 -14.58 7.67
N ASN A 11 -5.33 -15.26 7.81
CA ASN A 11 -6.23 -15.14 8.95
C ASN A 11 -5.52 -15.50 10.27
N ALA A 12 -4.72 -16.58 10.27
CA ALA A 12 -3.91 -16.93 11.43
C ALA A 12 -2.85 -15.86 11.78
N ALA A 13 -2.32 -15.15 10.78
CA ALA A 13 -1.33 -14.10 10.97
C ALA A 13 -1.92 -12.72 11.38
N ILE A 14 -3.22 -12.49 11.17
CA ILE A 14 -3.94 -11.26 11.54
C ILE A 14 -4.71 -11.39 12.86
N LEU A 15 -5.20 -12.58 13.22
CA LEU A 15 -5.94 -12.81 14.47
C LEU A 15 -5.03 -12.97 15.70
N ALA A 16 -3.72 -13.08 15.51
CA ALA A 16 -2.75 -13.14 16.61
C ALA A 16 -2.57 -11.75 17.25
N ARG A 17 -3.30 -11.47 18.34
CA ARG A 17 -3.22 -10.23 19.13
C ARG A 17 -1.82 -9.88 19.63
N GLU A 18 -0.94 -10.87 19.77
CA GLU A 18 0.49 -10.68 19.87
C GLU A 18 1.18 -11.50 18.77
N ARG A 19 1.93 -10.87 17.88
CA ARG A 19 2.95 -11.58 17.08
C ARG A 19 4.17 -11.94 17.93
N LYS A 20 3.99 -12.39 19.17
CA LYS A 20 4.79 -13.50 19.68
C LYS A 20 4.23 -14.73 19.00
N ILE A 21 4.67 -14.93 17.76
CA ILE A 21 4.72 -16.25 17.16
C ILE A 21 5.28 -17.15 18.27
N ILE A 22 4.44 -18.03 18.84
CA ILE A 22 4.85 -19.01 19.85
C ILE A 22 5.74 -20.02 19.12
N TRP A 23 6.94 -19.59 18.78
CA TRP A 23 8.02 -20.41 18.31
C TRP A 23 9.19 -20.07 19.21
N HIS A 24 9.15 -20.73 20.37
CA HIS A 24 10.27 -20.98 21.27
C HIS A 24 10.77 -19.81 22.12
N ASP A 25 10.26 -19.74 23.36
CA ASP A 25 11.18 -19.74 24.50
C ASP A 25 11.22 -21.18 25.05
N ARG A 26 12.07 -22.00 24.43
CA ARG A 26 12.15 -23.44 24.71
C ARG A 26 13.03 -23.68 25.93
N SER A 27 12.46 -23.49 27.11
CA SER A 27 12.89 -24.28 28.27
C SER A 27 11.96 -25.47 28.54
N HIS A 28 10.71 -25.48 28.03
CA HIS A 28 9.76 -26.57 28.26
C HIS A 28 9.09 -27.03 26.94
N SER A 29 9.00 -28.35 26.74
CA SER A 29 8.28 -28.97 25.63
C SER A 29 6.86 -29.30 26.07
N MET A 30 5.86 -28.57 25.58
CA MET A 30 4.46 -28.99 25.76
C MET A 30 4.14 -30.16 24.80
N PRO A 31 3.31 -31.13 25.23
CA PRO A 31 2.76 -32.17 24.37
C PRO A 31 1.97 -31.58 23.19
N LEU A 32 2.10 -32.19 22.01
CA LEU A 32 1.43 -31.74 20.77
C LEU A 32 -0.09 -31.63 20.92
N SER A 33 -0.71 -32.48 21.74
CA SER A 33 -2.16 -32.50 21.98
C SER A 33 -2.67 -31.25 22.69
N GLU A 34 -1.96 -30.78 23.73
CA GLU A 34 -2.33 -29.54 24.43
C GLU A 34 -2.26 -28.32 23.50
N TYR A 35 -1.30 -28.32 22.56
CA TYR A 35 -1.20 -27.28 21.53
C TYR A 35 -2.42 -27.19 20.62
N PHE A 36 -3.02 -28.34 20.29
CA PHE A 36 -4.20 -28.40 19.44
C PHE A 36 -5.47 -28.07 20.22
N ASP A 37 -5.57 -28.51 21.46
CA ASP A 37 -6.73 -28.24 22.31
C ASP A 37 -6.79 -26.75 22.69
N ASP A 38 -5.66 -26.12 23.04
CA ASP A 38 -5.59 -24.67 23.32
C ASP A 38 -5.86 -23.83 22.07
N ALA A 39 -5.30 -24.20 20.91
CA ALA A 39 -5.57 -23.51 19.66
C ALA A 39 -7.05 -23.66 19.26
N LYS A 40 -7.60 -24.87 19.44
CA LYS A 40 -9.02 -25.15 19.16
C LYS A 40 -9.93 -24.38 20.11
N GLU A 41 -9.65 -24.35 21.42
CA GLU A 41 -10.40 -23.55 22.38
C GLU A 41 -10.30 -22.05 22.06
N PHE A 42 -9.12 -21.55 21.70
CA PHE A 42 -8.95 -20.16 21.25
C PHE A 42 -9.76 -19.82 19.98
N PHE A 43 -9.87 -20.75 19.02
CA PHE A 43 -10.61 -20.53 17.77
C PHE A 43 -12.11 -20.91 17.86
N GLU A 44 -12.54 -21.66 18.88
CA GLU A 44 -13.94 -22.10 19.08
C GLU A 44 -14.67 -21.33 20.20
N SER A 45 -13.97 -20.61 21.07
CA SER A 45 -14.56 -19.97 22.26
C SER A 45 -15.22 -18.60 22.01
N GLU A 46 -14.97 -17.96 20.86
CA GLU A 46 -15.64 -16.71 20.49
C GLU A 46 -16.24 -16.82 19.08
N GLU A 47 -17.54 -16.53 18.95
CA GLU A 47 -18.11 -16.13 17.66
C GLU A 47 -17.40 -14.83 17.25
N PHE A 48 -16.26 -14.96 16.56
CA PHE A 48 -15.52 -13.81 16.07
C PHE A 48 -16.29 -13.22 14.89
N GLU A 49 -17.18 -12.27 15.18
CA GLU A 49 -17.69 -11.36 14.17
C GLU A 49 -16.55 -10.41 13.78
N GLN A 50 -15.94 -10.66 12.64
CA GLN A 50 -14.94 -9.77 12.07
C GLN A 50 -15.62 -8.43 11.76
N GLU A 51 -15.26 -7.39 12.52
CA GLU A 51 -15.72 -6.04 12.24
C GLU A 51 -15.13 -5.59 10.90
N VAL A 52 -16.01 -5.31 9.93
CA VAL A 52 -15.63 -4.79 8.62
C VAL A 52 -15.93 -3.30 8.62
N SER A 53 -14.93 -2.48 8.28
CA SER A 53 -15.05 -1.03 8.29
C SER A 53 -15.93 -0.50 7.16
N ASP A 54 -16.39 0.74 7.32
CA ASP A 54 -17.18 1.42 6.30
C ASP A 54 -16.40 1.64 5.00
N LEU A 55 -15.06 1.68 5.10
CA LEU A 55 -14.16 1.73 3.96
C LEU A 55 -14.39 0.54 3.02
N VAL A 56 -14.41 -0.68 3.56
CA VAL A 56 -14.66 -1.91 2.77
C VAL A 56 -16.12 -2.00 2.33
N LYS A 57 -17.07 -1.64 3.20
CA LYS A 57 -18.51 -1.71 2.88
C LYS A 57 -18.88 -0.81 1.70
N SER A 58 -18.28 0.37 1.60
CA SER A 58 -18.59 1.41 0.61
C SER A 58 -18.32 0.99 -0.84
N VAL A 59 -17.43 0.02 -1.06
CA VAL A 59 -16.98 -0.35 -2.41
C VAL A 59 -17.94 -1.32 -3.09
N SER A 60 -18.26 -1.07 -4.37
CA SER A 60 -19.11 -1.96 -5.16
C SER A 60 -18.28 -3.08 -5.79
N ILE A 61 -18.79 -4.31 -5.70
CA ILE A 61 -18.27 -5.50 -6.38
C ILE A 61 -19.38 -6.12 -7.26
N PRO A 62 -19.05 -6.95 -8.26
CA PRO A 62 -20.05 -7.67 -9.04
C PRO A 62 -20.98 -8.54 -8.18
N PRO A 63 -22.22 -8.80 -8.60
CA PRO A 63 -23.16 -9.64 -7.82
C PRO A 63 -22.69 -11.07 -7.55
N THR A 64 -21.80 -11.59 -8.40
CA THR A 64 -21.19 -12.92 -8.27
C THR A 64 -19.82 -12.88 -7.60
N GLY A 65 -19.28 -11.69 -7.31
CA GLY A 65 -17.96 -11.54 -6.70
C GLY A 65 -17.93 -11.96 -5.23
N GLY A 66 -16.78 -12.48 -4.80
CA GLY A 66 -16.51 -13.00 -3.46
C GLY A 66 -16.81 -14.49 -3.27
N ASP A 67 -17.05 -15.25 -4.35
CA ASP A 67 -17.29 -16.71 -4.26
C ASP A 67 -16.03 -17.57 -4.46
N GLY A 68 -14.90 -16.94 -4.78
CA GLY A 68 -13.60 -17.55 -5.03
C GLY A 68 -13.40 -18.06 -6.46
N VAL A 69 -14.36 -17.86 -7.37
CA VAL A 69 -14.38 -18.40 -8.73
C VAL A 69 -14.57 -17.30 -9.76
N CYS A 70 -13.56 -17.08 -10.60
CA CYS A 70 -13.65 -16.12 -11.71
C CYS A 70 -14.77 -16.50 -12.71
N GLY A 71 -15.90 -15.82 -12.57
CA GLY A 71 -17.15 -16.06 -13.28
C GLY A 71 -17.30 -15.27 -14.58
N LYS A 72 -18.46 -15.42 -15.23
CA LYS A 72 -18.78 -14.69 -16.45
C LYS A 72 -19.12 -13.23 -16.14
N GLY A 73 -18.33 -12.30 -16.68
CA GLY A 73 -18.50 -10.85 -16.45
C GLY A 73 -17.57 -10.30 -15.37
N GLU A 74 -16.82 -11.18 -14.71
CA GLU A 74 -15.73 -10.81 -13.81
C GLU A 74 -14.41 -10.71 -14.57
N SER A 75 -13.57 -9.81 -14.09
CA SER A 75 -12.20 -9.62 -14.51
C SER A 75 -11.36 -9.22 -13.30
N TRP A 76 -10.04 -9.31 -13.41
CA TRP A 76 -9.16 -8.95 -12.30
C TRP A 76 -9.27 -7.46 -11.90
N GLU A 77 -9.81 -6.60 -12.77
CA GLU A 77 -10.05 -5.18 -12.48
C GLU A 77 -11.33 -4.91 -11.68
N ASN A 78 -12.37 -5.75 -11.82
CA ASN A 78 -13.65 -5.54 -11.13
C ASN A 78 -13.90 -6.57 -10.01
N SER A 79 -13.26 -7.73 -10.08
CA SER A 79 -13.31 -8.82 -9.11
C SER A 79 -11.90 -9.41 -8.90
N PRO A 80 -10.99 -8.62 -8.31
CA PRO A 80 -9.58 -8.98 -8.18
C PRO A 80 -9.30 -10.20 -7.29
N PHE A 81 -10.20 -10.55 -6.36
CA PHE A 81 -10.00 -11.71 -5.48
C PHE A 81 -10.29 -13.03 -6.21
N ASP A 82 -11.39 -13.07 -6.97
CA ASP A 82 -11.81 -14.26 -7.71
C ASP A 82 -11.01 -14.40 -9.01
N CYS A 83 -10.87 -13.32 -9.77
CA CYS A 83 -10.11 -13.27 -11.00
C CYS A 83 -8.66 -12.85 -10.78
N ARG A 84 -7.85 -13.76 -10.25
CA ARG A 84 -6.44 -13.51 -9.94
C ARG A 84 -5.60 -13.22 -11.16
N ARG A 85 -4.70 -12.24 -11.04
CA ARG A 85 -3.71 -11.91 -12.06
C ARG A 85 -2.34 -11.65 -11.45
N LYS A 86 -1.30 -12.21 -12.08
CA LYS A 86 0.10 -11.89 -11.75
C LYS A 86 0.49 -10.59 -12.46
N VAL A 87 0.20 -9.46 -11.82
CA VAL A 87 0.51 -8.10 -12.31
C VAL A 87 1.02 -7.24 -11.16
N LEU A 88 2.00 -6.39 -11.43
CA LEU A 88 2.47 -5.36 -10.50
C LEU A 88 1.83 -4.02 -10.88
N LEU A 89 1.07 -3.44 -9.96
CA LEU A 89 0.55 -2.09 -10.11
C LEU A 89 1.67 -1.10 -9.83
N ILE A 90 1.86 -0.16 -10.74
CA ILE A 90 2.88 0.86 -10.60
C ILE A 90 2.27 2.25 -10.52
N ALA A 91 2.83 3.09 -9.66
CA ALA A 91 2.45 4.49 -9.52
C ALA A 91 3.70 5.37 -9.38
N PHE A 92 3.53 6.65 -9.70
CA PHE A 92 4.53 7.69 -9.45
C PHE A 92 3.96 8.72 -8.50
N GLN A 93 4.65 8.96 -7.40
CA GLN A 93 4.30 9.97 -6.42
C GLN A 93 5.09 11.25 -6.70
N LEU A 94 4.38 12.34 -6.97
CA LEU A 94 4.99 13.65 -7.11
C LEU A 94 4.65 14.50 -5.89
N HIS A 95 5.64 14.76 -5.05
CA HIS A 95 5.51 15.65 -3.92
C HIS A 95 5.65 17.11 -4.35
N ILE A 96 4.76 17.96 -3.85
CA ILE A 96 4.88 19.41 -3.98
C ILE A 96 4.97 20.01 -2.57
N GLU A 97 6.14 20.56 -2.27
CA GLU A 97 6.48 21.22 -1.01
C GLU A 97 5.66 22.49 -0.76
N GLU A 98 5.66 22.98 0.48
CA GLU A 98 5.09 24.29 0.81
C GLU A 98 5.92 25.44 0.19
N VAL A 99 7.24 25.25 0.21
CA VAL A 99 8.24 26.28 -0.07
C VAL A 99 9.25 25.78 -1.09
N VAL A 100 9.52 26.59 -2.11
CA VAL A 100 10.57 26.36 -3.10
C VAL A 100 11.40 27.63 -3.25
N GLU A 101 12.72 27.47 -3.43
CA GLU A 101 13.64 28.62 -3.50
C GLU A 101 13.49 29.60 -2.29
N ARG A 102 13.16 29.06 -1.11
CA ARG A 102 12.87 29.79 0.15
C ARG A 102 11.64 30.71 0.09
N LYS A 103 10.74 30.50 -0.87
CA LYS A 103 9.48 31.23 -1.00
C LYS A 103 8.29 30.27 -1.07
N PRO A 104 7.18 30.57 -0.37
CA PRO A 104 5.93 29.85 -0.58
C PRO A 104 5.39 30.06 -1.99
N TYR A 105 4.77 29.03 -2.59
CA TYR A 105 4.21 29.11 -3.94
C TYR A 105 3.15 30.22 -4.10
N ASP A 106 2.35 30.50 -3.08
CA ASP A 106 1.30 31.51 -3.10
C ASP A 106 1.81 32.95 -2.90
N SER A 107 3.12 33.13 -2.66
CA SER A 107 3.73 34.45 -2.45
C SER A 107 4.03 35.21 -3.74
N ASP A 108 4.28 34.50 -4.84
CA ASP A 108 4.75 35.07 -6.11
C ASP A 108 4.15 34.31 -7.30
N ARG A 109 3.39 35.02 -8.14
CA ARG A 109 2.72 34.45 -9.31
C ARG A 109 3.70 33.84 -10.31
N ALA A 110 4.81 34.52 -10.58
CA ALA A 110 5.77 34.05 -11.58
C ALA A 110 6.47 32.77 -11.13
N LEU A 111 6.76 32.65 -9.83
CA LEU A 111 7.30 31.43 -9.24
C LEU A 111 6.31 30.27 -9.35
N PHE A 112 5.05 30.51 -9.01
CA PHE A 112 4.01 29.50 -9.14
C PHE A 112 3.80 29.05 -10.60
N GLU A 113 3.63 29.99 -11.54
CA GLU A 113 3.40 29.68 -12.95
C GLU A 113 4.56 28.87 -13.56
N LYS A 114 5.82 29.22 -13.23
CA LYS A 114 6.99 28.44 -13.62
C LYS A 114 6.88 26.96 -13.23
N TYR A 115 6.49 26.68 -11.99
CA TYR A 115 6.39 25.30 -11.49
C TYR A 115 5.10 24.60 -11.92
N ALA A 116 4.00 25.34 -12.14
CA ALA A 116 2.78 24.82 -12.75
C ALA A 116 3.03 24.36 -14.19
N ASP A 117 3.78 25.14 -14.98
CA ASP A 117 4.18 24.76 -16.35
C ASP A 117 5.13 23.56 -16.35
N THR A 118 6.05 23.50 -15.38
CA THR A 118 6.93 22.33 -15.18
C THR A 118 6.12 21.07 -14.86
N LEU A 119 5.11 21.20 -13.99
CA LEU A 119 4.20 20.11 -13.63
C LEU A 119 3.43 19.61 -14.85
N ASP A 120 2.90 20.52 -15.67
CA ASP A 120 2.17 20.18 -16.89
C ASP A 120 3.04 19.44 -17.92
N ARG A 121 4.28 19.89 -18.10
CA ARG A 121 5.26 19.22 -18.98
C ARG A 121 5.64 17.84 -18.47
N LEU A 122 5.85 17.69 -17.16
CA LEU A 122 6.11 16.38 -16.55
C LEU A 122 4.94 15.43 -16.75
N ALA A 123 3.70 15.90 -16.50
CA ALA A 123 2.50 15.11 -16.75
C ALA A 123 2.41 14.67 -18.22
N SER A 124 2.69 15.58 -19.15
CA SER A 124 2.68 15.29 -20.60
C SER A 124 3.68 14.19 -21.00
N VAL A 125 4.86 14.13 -20.36
CA VAL A 125 5.81 13.02 -20.55
C VAL A 125 5.17 11.70 -20.13
N PHE A 126 4.58 11.63 -18.93
CA PHE A 126 3.91 10.40 -18.47
C PHE A 126 2.73 10.00 -19.36
N GLU A 127 1.91 10.96 -19.80
CA GLU A 127 0.77 10.74 -20.69
C GLU A 127 1.19 10.12 -22.03
N LYS A 128 2.33 10.54 -22.60
CA LYS A 128 2.91 9.95 -23.83
C LYS A 128 3.17 8.44 -23.69
N HIS A 129 3.43 7.96 -22.49
CA HIS A 129 3.63 6.54 -22.15
C HIS A 129 2.36 5.83 -21.67
N GLY A 130 1.20 6.49 -21.74
CA GLY A 130 -0.05 5.97 -21.17
C GLY A 130 -0.01 5.81 -19.65
N ALA A 131 0.89 6.57 -19.00
CA ALA A 131 1.10 6.56 -17.56
C ALA A 131 0.31 7.70 -16.89
N LYS A 132 0.22 7.61 -15.55
CA LYS A 132 -0.44 8.60 -14.70
C LYS A 132 0.48 8.96 -13.55
N ILE A 133 0.45 10.23 -13.14
CA ILE A 133 1.09 10.70 -11.92
C ILE A 133 0.08 10.80 -10.78
N SER A 134 0.54 10.57 -9.54
CA SER A 134 -0.22 10.84 -8.31
C SER A 134 0.45 12.02 -7.59
N ILE A 135 -0.17 13.18 -7.71
CA ILE A 135 0.32 14.45 -7.16
C ILE A 135 -0.13 14.54 -5.71
N GLN A 136 0.80 14.79 -4.80
CA GLN A 136 0.50 15.08 -3.41
C GLN A 136 1.08 16.44 -3.09
N THR A 137 0.20 17.39 -2.82
CA THR A 137 0.59 18.80 -2.67
C THR A 137 0.32 19.32 -1.27
N GLU A 138 1.24 20.14 -0.78
CA GLU A 138 1.04 21.00 0.38
C GLU A 138 0.14 22.20 0.03
N LYS A 139 -0.35 22.87 1.09
CA LYS A 139 -1.41 23.88 0.98
C LYS A 139 -1.05 25.08 0.10
N ASN A 140 0.21 25.53 0.10
CA ASN A 140 0.59 26.78 -0.57
C ASN A 140 0.52 26.68 -2.09
N PHE A 141 0.88 25.55 -2.68
CA PHE A 141 0.73 25.36 -4.12
C PHE A 141 -0.76 25.28 -4.50
N ALA A 142 -1.59 24.57 -3.72
CA ALA A 142 -3.03 24.52 -3.97
C ALA A 142 -3.72 25.89 -3.80
N ILE A 143 -3.31 26.68 -2.80
CA ILE A 143 -3.78 28.06 -2.62
C ILE A 143 -3.37 28.92 -3.82
N ALA A 144 -2.11 28.82 -4.27
CA ALA A 144 -1.62 29.56 -5.43
C ALA A 144 -2.41 29.23 -6.69
N ASP A 145 -2.73 27.95 -6.91
CA ASP A 145 -3.47 27.47 -8.08
C ASP A 145 -4.84 28.12 -8.23
N VAL A 146 -5.56 28.27 -7.11
CA VAL A 146 -6.84 29.00 -7.06
C VAL A 146 -6.63 30.51 -7.12
N LYS A 147 -5.70 31.03 -6.30
CA LYS A 147 -5.45 32.47 -6.15
C LYS A 147 -5.05 33.13 -7.46
N PHE A 148 -4.20 32.48 -8.26
CA PHE A 148 -3.72 32.99 -9.54
C PHE A 148 -4.55 32.52 -10.74
N GLY A 149 -5.53 31.63 -10.50
CA GLY A 149 -6.51 31.20 -11.48
C GLY A 149 -5.96 30.28 -12.57
N ARG A 150 -4.95 29.46 -12.24
CA ARG A 150 -4.34 28.50 -13.17
C ARG A 150 -5.08 27.17 -13.21
N TYR A 151 -5.65 26.74 -12.08
CA TYR A 151 -6.41 25.51 -11.90
C TYR A 151 -5.76 24.22 -12.45
N ILE A 152 -4.42 24.15 -12.46
CA ILE A 152 -3.68 23.01 -13.04
C ILE A 152 -3.96 21.71 -12.29
N LEU A 153 -4.20 21.75 -10.98
CA LEU A 153 -4.51 20.54 -10.21
C LEU A 153 -5.84 19.92 -10.64
N LYS A 154 -6.85 20.77 -10.91
CA LYS A 154 -8.14 20.33 -11.44
C LYS A 154 -8.00 19.76 -12.85
N GLU A 155 -7.28 20.46 -13.73
CA GLU A 155 -7.03 20.02 -15.10
C GLU A 155 -6.32 18.65 -15.14
N LEU A 156 -5.30 18.44 -14.31
CA LEU A 156 -4.58 17.16 -14.22
C LEU A 156 -5.49 16.04 -13.72
N LYS A 157 -6.36 16.33 -12.74
CA LYS A 157 -7.35 15.35 -12.27
C LYS A 157 -8.35 14.98 -13.38
N GLU A 158 -8.84 15.94 -14.16
CA GLU A 158 -9.73 15.71 -15.31
C GLU A 158 -9.06 14.90 -16.42
N ARG A 159 -7.73 15.02 -16.58
CA ARG A 159 -6.90 14.16 -17.45
C ARG A 159 -6.64 12.76 -16.88
N GLY A 160 -7.11 12.48 -15.66
CA GLY A 160 -7.06 11.17 -15.03
C GLY A 160 -5.88 10.94 -14.10
N HIS A 161 -5.12 11.99 -13.75
CA HIS A 161 -4.08 11.91 -12.71
C HIS A 161 -4.67 11.90 -11.30
N GLY A 162 -3.90 11.37 -10.35
CA GLY A 162 -4.24 11.42 -8.93
C GLY A 162 -3.88 12.78 -8.34
N VAL A 163 -4.73 13.34 -7.48
CA VAL A 163 -4.42 14.53 -6.69
C VAL A 163 -4.85 14.29 -5.25
N GLY A 164 -3.87 14.31 -4.36
CA GLY A 164 -4.00 14.07 -2.94
C GLY A 164 -3.30 15.15 -2.11
N VAL A 165 -3.29 14.91 -0.81
CA VAL A 165 -2.70 15.79 0.20
C VAL A 165 -1.27 15.36 0.47
N GLN A 166 -0.36 16.31 0.62
CA GLN A 166 0.92 16.07 1.27
C GLN A 166 0.89 16.76 2.63
N SER A 167 1.18 16.02 3.70
CA SER A 167 1.28 16.56 5.05
C SER A 167 2.70 16.32 5.56
N HIS A 168 3.58 17.32 5.45
CA HIS A 168 4.98 17.31 5.88
C HIS A 168 5.15 17.33 7.39
N MET A 169 4.43 16.42 8.05
CA MET A 169 4.25 16.36 9.49
C MET A 169 5.57 16.11 10.23
N GLY A 170 6.47 15.29 9.69
CA GLY A 170 7.82 15.13 10.24
C GLY A 170 8.62 16.44 10.36
N HIS A 171 8.35 17.45 9.53
CA HIS A 171 8.91 18.80 9.65
C HIS A 171 8.06 19.68 10.57
N HIS A 172 6.75 19.74 10.31
CA HIS A 172 5.84 20.68 10.96
C HIS A 172 5.56 20.37 12.43
N ILE A 173 5.67 19.12 12.89
CA ILE A 173 5.53 18.80 14.32
C ILE A 173 6.48 19.66 15.17
N ARG A 174 7.74 19.80 14.73
CA ARG A 174 8.75 20.56 15.47
C ARG A 174 8.60 22.06 15.27
N GLU A 175 8.34 22.48 14.04
CA GLU A 175 8.25 23.89 13.67
C GLU A 175 7.00 24.58 14.26
N LEU A 176 5.87 23.88 14.23
CA LEU A 176 4.57 24.40 14.64
C LEU A 176 4.11 23.89 16.01
N HIS A 177 4.95 23.09 16.69
CA HIS A 177 4.66 22.51 18.01
C HIS A 177 3.37 21.67 18.05
N LEU A 178 3.13 20.85 17.02
CA LEU A 178 1.95 19.96 16.91
C LEU A 178 2.18 18.70 17.77
N ASN A 179 1.87 18.77 19.06
CA ASN A 179 2.20 17.72 20.03
C ASN A 179 1.08 16.70 20.19
N THR A 180 -0.16 17.06 19.87
CA THR A 180 -1.35 16.21 19.98
C THR A 180 -1.87 15.78 18.62
N ASP A 181 -2.59 14.67 18.56
CA ASP A 181 -3.26 14.24 17.34
C ASP A 181 -4.30 15.26 16.87
N GLU A 182 -4.99 15.98 17.78
CA GLU A 182 -5.92 17.06 17.42
C GLU A 182 -5.20 18.18 16.64
N GLU A 183 -4.06 18.66 17.13
CA GLU A 183 -3.28 19.71 16.45
C GLU A 183 -2.77 19.25 15.07
N LYS A 184 -2.31 17.99 14.98
CA LYS A 184 -1.87 17.39 13.71
C LYS A 184 -3.04 17.27 12.72
N LEU A 185 -4.20 16.81 13.18
CA LEU A 185 -5.41 16.70 12.36
C LEU A 185 -5.89 18.06 11.86
N LEU A 186 -5.87 19.10 12.71
CA LEU A 186 -6.23 20.45 12.31
C LEU A 186 -5.29 21.00 11.22
N TYR A 187 -3.99 20.74 11.33
CA TYR A 187 -3.04 21.10 10.27
C TYR A 187 -3.38 20.38 8.95
N THR A 188 -3.49 19.05 9.00
CA THR A 188 -3.76 18.23 7.82
C THR A 188 -5.12 18.55 7.19
N LEU A 189 -6.13 18.89 8.00
CA LEU A 189 -7.42 19.38 7.53
C LEU A 189 -7.28 20.68 6.74
N GLY A 190 -6.48 21.64 7.22
CA GLY A 190 -6.20 22.88 6.50
C GLY A 190 -5.56 22.65 5.12
N VAL A 191 -4.66 21.67 5.01
CA VAL A 191 -4.11 21.26 3.71
C VAL A 191 -5.17 20.59 2.85
N LYS A 192 -5.94 19.66 3.41
CA LYS A 192 -7.02 18.94 2.72
C LYS A 192 -8.04 19.89 2.12
N GLU A 193 -8.48 20.89 2.87
CA GLU A 193 -9.43 21.91 2.41
C GLU A 193 -8.84 22.79 1.29
N ALA A 194 -7.55 23.14 1.36
CA ALA A 194 -6.89 23.89 0.29
C ALA A 194 -6.86 23.10 -1.01
N VAL A 195 -6.50 21.82 -0.94
CA VAL A 195 -6.51 20.90 -2.10
C VAL A 195 -7.93 20.69 -2.61
N SER A 196 -8.91 20.46 -1.73
CA SER A 196 -10.32 20.28 -2.08
C SER A 196 -10.87 21.47 -2.87
N ARG A 197 -10.55 22.70 -2.45
CA ARG A 197 -10.88 23.93 -3.20
C ARG A 197 -10.21 23.99 -4.58
N ALA A 198 -8.96 23.57 -4.68
CA ALA A 198 -8.22 23.60 -5.94
C ALA A 198 -8.78 22.62 -6.98
N ILE A 199 -9.17 21.42 -6.56
CA ILE A 199 -9.69 20.38 -7.47
C ILE A 199 -11.22 20.37 -7.60
N GLY A 200 -11.94 21.02 -6.68
CA GLY A 200 -13.41 21.10 -6.65
C GLY A 200 -14.11 19.88 -6.05
N CYS A 201 -13.38 18.99 -5.37
CA CYS A 201 -13.91 17.82 -4.67
C CYS A 201 -12.95 17.38 -3.57
N GLU A 202 -13.40 16.50 -2.67
CA GLU A 202 -12.54 15.99 -1.60
C GLU A 202 -11.38 15.13 -2.12
N PRO A 203 -10.12 15.39 -1.71
CA PRO A 203 -9.02 14.48 -1.97
C PRO A 203 -9.06 13.28 -1.02
N THR A 204 -8.77 12.10 -1.55
CA THR A 204 -8.94 10.80 -0.86
C THR A 204 -7.62 10.14 -0.48
N ASN A 205 -6.49 10.63 -0.97
CA ASN A 205 -5.17 10.08 -0.66
C ASN A 205 -4.29 11.11 0.07
N ILE A 206 -3.48 10.63 1.02
CA ILE A 206 -2.51 11.43 1.77
C ILE A 206 -1.08 10.84 1.68
N GLY A 207 -0.09 11.68 1.42
CA GLY A 207 1.33 11.38 1.60
C GLY A 207 1.86 12.03 2.87
N GLY A 208 2.59 11.25 3.67
CA GLY A 208 3.03 11.71 4.99
C GLY A 208 1.86 11.86 5.97
N GLY A 209 2.09 12.55 7.09
CA GLY A 209 1.08 12.78 8.12
C GLY A 209 0.81 11.60 9.06
N PHE A 210 1.55 10.50 8.91
CA PHE A 210 1.35 9.26 9.66
C PHE A 210 1.82 9.35 11.12
N GLU A 211 2.51 10.40 11.52
CA GLU A 211 3.09 10.60 12.85
C GLU A 211 2.01 10.87 13.93
N MET A 212 1.06 9.94 14.07
CA MET A 212 -0.13 9.97 14.91
C MET A 212 -0.03 8.94 16.05
N GLU A 213 -0.66 9.23 17.20
CA GLU A 213 -0.94 8.23 18.24
C GLU A 213 -2.02 7.24 17.78
N ASN A 214 -3.00 7.71 17.02
CA ASN A 214 -3.98 6.87 16.34
C ASN A 214 -4.09 7.24 14.86
N VAL A 215 -3.41 6.49 14.00
CA VAL A 215 -3.39 6.74 12.55
C VAL A 215 -4.78 6.64 11.89
N ASN A 216 -5.72 5.89 12.50
CA ASN A 216 -7.07 5.76 11.95
C ASN A 216 -7.86 7.07 11.94
N LEU A 217 -7.45 8.10 12.69
CA LEU A 217 -8.07 9.43 12.62
C LEU A 217 -7.85 10.13 11.28
N LEU A 218 -6.88 9.69 10.47
CA LEU A 218 -6.75 10.17 9.08
C LEU A 218 -7.83 9.58 8.17
N GLY A 219 -8.36 8.40 8.50
CA GLY A 219 -9.19 7.59 7.64
C GLY A 219 -10.69 7.90 7.67
N VAL A 220 -11.47 7.00 7.08
CA VAL A 220 -12.95 7.01 7.08
C VAL A 220 -13.47 6.45 8.41
N VAL A 221 -13.63 7.35 9.39
CA VAL A 221 -14.18 7.07 10.72
C VAL A 221 -14.87 8.32 11.26
N GLU A 222 -15.76 8.18 12.25
CA GLU A 222 -16.35 9.34 12.93
C GLU A 222 -15.25 10.24 13.53
N GLY A 223 -15.30 11.54 13.21
CA GLY A 223 -14.28 12.52 13.62
C GLY A 223 -12.95 12.43 12.86
N GLY A 224 -12.81 11.49 11.91
CA GLY A 224 -11.62 11.37 11.07
C GLY A 224 -11.63 12.28 9.84
N LEU A 225 -10.50 12.34 9.13
CA LEU A 225 -10.35 13.18 7.94
C LEU A 225 -10.88 12.55 6.65
N GLY A 226 -11.26 11.27 6.64
CA GLY A 226 -11.88 10.62 5.49
C GLY A 226 -10.93 10.33 4.32
N PHE A 227 -9.62 10.16 4.56
CA PHE A 227 -8.73 9.61 3.54
C PHE A 227 -8.99 8.11 3.38
N THR A 228 -8.99 7.62 2.14
CA THR A 228 -9.13 6.19 1.84
C THR A 228 -7.78 5.48 1.85
N SER A 229 -6.70 6.22 1.56
CA SER A 229 -5.36 5.65 1.47
C SER A 229 -4.25 6.61 1.87
N MET A 230 -3.10 6.04 2.24
CA MET A 230 -1.89 6.77 2.58
C MET A 230 -0.60 6.12 2.07
N THR A 231 0.46 6.92 1.95
CA THR A 231 1.79 6.53 1.44
C THR A 231 2.94 7.24 2.21
N ALA A 232 4.19 7.02 1.77
CA ALA A 232 5.41 7.69 2.22
C ALA A 232 5.94 7.30 3.62
N VAL A 233 5.88 6.01 3.98
CA VAL A 233 6.45 5.49 5.25
C VAL A 233 7.82 4.80 5.03
N GLU A 234 8.21 4.48 3.80
CA GLU A 234 9.42 3.70 3.46
C GLU A 234 10.71 4.36 3.96
N LYS A 235 10.92 5.63 3.60
CA LYS A 235 12.08 6.44 4.02
C LYS A 235 12.17 6.58 5.54
N PRO A 236 11.11 7.02 6.27
CA PRO A 236 11.18 7.14 7.72
C PRO A 236 11.30 5.77 8.41
N TYR A 237 10.65 4.71 7.91
CA TYR A 237 10.81 3.35 8.43
C TYR A 237 12.27 2.88 8.30
N ASN A 238 12.88 3.06 7.12
CA ASN A 238 14.28 2.70 6.90
C ASN A 238 15.21 3.50 7.82
N ALA A 239 15.02 4.81 7.93
CA ALA A 239 15.82 5.66 8.82
C ALA A 239 15.68 5.25 10.30
N ARG A 240 14.49 4.84 10.73
CA ARG A 240 14.21 4.43 12.12
C ARG A 240 14.72 3.04 12.46
N THR A 241 14.61 2.09 11.53
CA THR A 241 14.84 0.65 11.80
C THR A 241 16.12 0.11 11.19
N GLY A 242 16.73 0.81 10.22
CA GLY A 242 17.85 0.32 9.41
C GLY A 242 17.47 -0.80 8.45
N LYS A 243 16.16 -1.08 8.25
CA LYS A 243 15.67 -2.19 7.41
C LYS A 243 15.14 -1.65 6.08
N ALA A 244 15.41 -2.39 5.01
CA ALA A 244 14.75 -2.15 3.73
C ALA A 244 13.26 -2.56 3.82
N PRO A 245 12.31 -1.72 3.38
CA PRO A 245 10.92 -2.11 3.24
C PRO A 245 10.79 -3.21 2.18
N LYS A 246 10.04 -4.27 2.50
CA LYS A 246 9.86 -5.46 1.64
C LYS A 246 8.39 -5.84 1.56
N TRP A 247 7.54 -4.85 1.31
CA TRP A 247 6.10 -5.01 1.22
C TRP A 247 5.64 -4.67 -0.19
N LEU A 248 4.78 -5.51 -0.76
CA LEU A 248 4.15 -5.26 -2.07
C LEU A 248 2.62 -5.19 -1.96
N HIS A 249 2.05 -5.63 -0.86
CA HIS A 249 0.61 -5.75 -0.72
C HIS A 249 0.09 -4.61 0.13
N PRO A 250 -0.90 -3.83 -0.34
CA PRO A 250 -1.61 -2.89 0.52
C PRO A 250 -2.30 -3.59 1.69
N TRP A 251 -2.52 -2.87 2.79
CA TRP A 251 -3.33 -3.34 3.91
C TRP A 251 -4.09 -2.22 4.59
N ILE A 252 -5.25 -2.54 5.16
CA ILE A 252 -5.96 -1.63 6.07
C ILE A 252 -5.23 -1.57 7.41
N LEU A 253 -4.91 -0.35 7.86
CA LEU A 253 -4.16 -0.10 9.09
C LEU A 253 -5.02 -0.27 10.35
N PRO A 254 -4.48 -0.86 11.43
CA PRO A 254 -5.16 -0.92 12.72
C PRO A 254 -5.13 0.44 13.43
N PRO A 255 -6.00 0.66 14.43
CA PRO A 255 -5.95 1.84 15.29
C PRO A 255 -4.72 1.78 16.20
N THR A 256 -3.58 2.22 15.68
CA THR A 256 -2.29 2.20 16.38
C THR A 256 -1.51 3.48 16.15
N GLN A 257 -0.44 3.62 16.92
CA GLN A 257 0.54 4.68 16.76
C GLN A 257 1.46 4.37 15.58
N MET A 258 1.84 5.42 14.86
CA MET A 258 2.85 5.35 13.80
C MET A 258 3.95 6.41 13.98
N MET A 259 4.08 6.98 15.19
CA MET A 259 5.18 7.87 15.56
C MET A 259 6.51 7.12 15.74
N ASP A 260 6.46 5.89 16.26
CA ASP A 260 7.60 4.99 16.33
C ASP A 260 7.41 3.78 15.41
N LEU A 261 7.91 3.93 14.18
CA LEU A 261 7.85 2.88 13.16
C LEU A 261 8.69 1.63 13.48
N SER A 262 9.46 1.61 14.58
CA SER A 262 10.13 0.39 15.05
C SER A 262 9.19 -0.56 15.77
N ASP A 263 8.06 -0.07 16.28
CA ASP A 263 6.95 -0.90 16.73
C ASP A 263 6.28 -1.53 15.51
N PRO A 264 6.19 -2.87 15.41
CA PRO A 264 5.59 -3.52 14.25
C PRO A 264 4.06 -3.54 14.26
N SER A 265 3.39 -2.97 15.27
CA SER A 265 1.92 -3.00 15.40
C SER A 265 1.20 -2.46 14.15
N TRP A 266 1.71 -1.41 13.51
CA TRP A 266 1.15 -0.82 12.29
C TRP A 266 1.29 -1.69 11.03
N LEU A 267 2.13 -2.74 11.06
CA LEU A 267 2.26 -3.73 9.99
C LEU A 267 1.19 -4.82 10.05
N ALA A 268 0.32 -4.80 11.06
CA ALA A 268 -0.84 -5.68 11.08
C ALA A 268 -1.89 -5.19 10.07
N HIS A 269 -2.67 -6.12 9.56
CA HIS A 269 -3.86 -5.80 8.78
C HIS A 269 -5.09 -5.89 9.68
N ASP A 270 -5.99 -4.91 9.57
CA ASP A 270 -7.23 -4.87 10.31
C ASP A 270 -8.40 -4.46 9.40
N PRO A 271 -9.32 -5.38 9.04
CA PRO A 271 -10.53 -5.04 8.27
C PRO A 271 -11.45 -4.01 8.92
N GLY A 272 -11.34 -3.80 10.24
CA GLY A 272 -12.06 -2.77 10.99
C GLY A 272 -11.38 -1.40 10.94
N GLY A 273 -10.16 -1.32 10.39
CA GLY A 273 -9.43 -0.08 10.25
C GLY A 273 -10.01 0.90 9.21
N SER A 274 -9.60 2.16 9.28
CA SER A 274 -10.25 3.25 8.54
C SER A 274 -9.48 3.75 7.31
N ILE A 275 -8.24 3.29 7.10
CA ILE A 275 -7.37 3.77 6.01
C ILE A 275 -6.47 2.66 5.46
N VAL A 276 -6.27 2.65 4.14
CA VAL A 276 -5.34 1.72 3.45
C VAL A 276 -3.93 2.29 3.41
N TYR A 277 -2.94 1.53 3.85
CA TYR A 277 -1.55 1.81 3.53
C TYR A 277 -1.17 1.21 2.17
N ILE A 278 -0.57 2.01 1.28
CA ILE A 278 -0.07 1.56 -0.02
C ILE A 278 1.46 1.57 -0.02
N PRO A 279 2.12 0.39 0.00
CA PRO A 279 3.58 0.31 0.03
C PRO A 279 4.22 0.71 -1.30
N GLY A 280 5.35 1.41 -1.20
CA GLY A 280 6.25 1.80 -2.30
C GLY A 280 7.63 1.19 -2.13
N TRP A 281 8.59 1.68 -2.93
CA TRP A 281 10.03 1.35 -2.87
C TRP A 281 10.36 -0.02 -2.27
N TYR A 282 10.55 -1.02 -3.12
CA TYR A 282 10.75 -2.39 -2.67
C TYR A 282 12.23 -2.77 -2.52
N ALA A 283 12.58 -3.35 -1.38
CA ALA A 283 13.90 -3.89 -1.05
C ALA A 283 15.05 -2.91 -1.30
N ASN A 284 14.79 -1.63 -1.06
CA ASN A 284 15.74 -0.55 -1.23
C ASN A 284 16.27 -0.08 0.13
N GLU A 285 17.58 0.16 0.22
CA GLU A 285 18.26 0.56 1.46
C GLU A 285 18.69 2.02 1.46
N VAL A 286 18.80 2.62 0.28
CA VAL A 286 19.29 3.99 0.08
C VAL A 286 18.50 4.67 -1.02
N GLY A 287 18.22 5.97 -0.88
CA GLY A 287 17.58 6.77 -1.92
C GLY A 287 16.12 6.37 -2.17
N PHE A 288 15.19 7.05 -1.52
CA PHE A 288 13.73 6.80 -1.67
C PHE A 288 13.07 7.84 -2.56
N GLU A 289 13.82 8.51 -3.41
CA GLU A 289 13.40 9.63 -4.24
C GLU A 289 14.29 9.72 -5.48
N ILE A 290 13.72 10.09 -6.62
CA ILE A 290 14.43 10.36 -7.87
C ILE A 290 14.85 11.84 -7.91
N ASP A 291 16.15 12.11 -8.09
CA ASP A 291 16.69 13.46 -8.29
C ASP A 291 17.73 13.47 -9.43
N CYS A 292 17.26 13.59 -10.66
CA CYS A 292 18.10 13.57 -11.87
C CYS A 292 18.93 14.85 -12.07
N ARG A 293 18.78 15.85 -11.20
CA ARG A 293 19.62 17.06 -11.27
C ARG A 293 21.05 16.76 -10.86
N LYS A 294 21.23 15.82 -9.93
CA LYS A 294 22.52 15.51 -9.27
C LYS A 294 23.24 14.30 -9.86
N ASP A 295 22.51 13.40 -10.50
CA ASP A 295 23.03 12.12 -10.98
C ASP A 295 22.39 11.77 -12.33
N GLU A 296 23.23 11.47 -13.33
CA GLU A 296 22.81 11.02 -14.66
C GLU A 296 22.20 9.61 -14.62
N ASN A 297 22.53 8.80 -13.59
CA ASN A 297 21.97 7.46 -13.37
C ASN A 297 20.86 7.46 -12.30
N CYS A 298 20.15 8.57 -12.13
CA CYS A 298 19.13 8.76 -11.10
C CYS A 298 18.06 7.65 -10.99
N PHE A 299 17.79 6.92 -12.07
CA PHE A 299 16.80 5.84 -12.10
C PHE A 299 17.35 4.44 -11.81
N GLU A 300 18.66 4.28 -11.61
CA GLU A 300 19.29 2.95 -11.39
C GLU A 300 18.66 2.25 -10.18
N LEU A 301 18.53 2.95 -9.05
CA LEU A 301 17.93 2.39 -7.83
C LEU A 301 16.44 2.05 -8.00
N ALA A 302 15.67 2.90 -8.68
CA ALA A 302 14.27 2.60 -8.98
C ALA A 302 14.14 1.39 -9.91
N THR A 303 15.02 1.27 -10.91
CA THR A 303 15.05 0.13 -11.82
C THR A 303 15.31 -1.16 -11.07
N GLN A 304 16.33 -1.19 -10.21
CA GLN A 304 16.65 -2.35 -9.39
C GLN A 304 15.50 -2.71 -8.43
N SER A 305 14.90 -1.70 -7.79
CA SER A 305 13.75 -1.89 -6.91
C SER A 305 12.54 -2.48 -7.65
N LEU A 306 12.23 -1.96 -8.84
CA LEU A 306 11.14 -2.45 -9.70
C LEU A 306 11.34 -3.92 -10.10
N TYR A 307 12.55 -4.29 -10.55
CA TYR A 307 12.81 -5.69 -10.93
C TYR A 307 12.73 -6.65 -9.74
N ARG A 308 13.22 -6.25 -8.55
CA ARG A 308 13.05 -7.03 -7.31
C ARG A 308 11.57 -7.19 -6.93
N ALA A 309 10.76 -6.14 -7.13
CA ALA A 309 9.31 -6.21 -6.89
C ALA A 309 8.66 -7.22 -7.85
N LEU A 310 9.00 -7.17 -9.14
CA LEU A 310 8.49 -8.08 -10.17
C LEU A 310 8.77 -9.56 -9.88
N GLU A 311 9.92 -9.88 -9.29
CA GLU A 311 10.28 -11.24 -8.88
C GLU A 311 9.36 -11.79 -7.78
N ASN A 312 8.82 -10.92 -6.94
CA ASN A 312 8.03 -11.27 -5.76
C ASN A 312 6.51 -11.08 -5.92
N VAL A 313 6.04 -10.77 -7.14
CA VAL A 313 4.61 -10.64 -7.44
C VAL A 313 3.88 -11.95 -7.15
N ASP A 314 2.83 -11.87 -6.32
CA ASP A 314 1.96 -12.98 -5.96
C ASP A 314 0.55 -12.74 -6.50
N CYS A 315 0.07 -13.63 -7.36
CA CYS A 315 -1.26 -13.49 -7.98
C CYS A 315 -2.43 -13.62 -6.99
N ARG A 316 -2.18 -14.02 -5.75
CA ARG A 316 -3.20 -14.09 -4.69
C ARG A 316 -3.54 -12.73 -4.09
N PHE A 317 -2.64 -11.76 -4.24
CA PHE A 317 -2.75 -10.44 -3.63
C PHE A 317 -2.69 -9.35 -4.69
N ILE A 318 -3.14 -8.16 -4.30
CA ILE A 318 -2.78 -6.94 -5.01
C ILE A 318 -1.29 -6.67 -4.78
N ASN A 319 -0.54 -6.41 -5.84
CA ASN A 319 0.90 -6.11 -5.78
C ASN A 319 1.12 -4.69 -6.26
N VAL A 320 1.82 -3.89 -5.48
CA VAL A 320 2.08 -2.48 -5.75
C VAL A 320 3.56 -2.19 -5.62
N TRP A 321 4.06 -1.34 -6.50
CA TRP A 321 5.34 -0.68 -6.37
C TRP A 321 5.19 0.76 -6.84
N TRP A 322 5.75 1.71 -6.10
CA TRP A 322 5.78 3.09 -6.54
C TRP A 322 7.11 3.74 -6.17
N PHE A 323 7.44 4.78 -6.92
CA PHE A 323 8.62 5.60 -6.75
C PHE A 323 8.19 7.07 -6.70
N SER A 324 9.06 7.92 -6.17
CA SER A 324 8.71 9.31 -5.88
C SER A 324 9.76 10.30 -6.33
N SER A 325 9.34 11.54 -6.50
CA SER A 325 10.19 12.72 -6.69
C SER A 325 9.44 13.95 -6.18
N HIS A 326 10.15 15.08 -6.06
CA HIS A 326 9.56 16.38 -5.79
C HIS A 326 9.49 17.20 -7.07
N LEU A 327 8.47 18.05 -7.20
CA LEU A 327 8.34 18.92 -8.39
C LEU A 327 9.57 19.83 -8.59
N TYR A 328 10.18 20.33 -7.51
CA TYR A 328 11.38 21.15 -7.62
C TYR A 328 12.62 20.35 -8.14
N GLN A 329 12.55 19.02 -8.13
CA GLN A 329 13.60 18.14 -8.67
C GLN A 329 13.48 17.98 -10.19
N THR A 330 12.39 18.43 -10.80
CA THR A 330 12.25 18.47 -12.26
C THR A 330 13.08 19.57 -12.90
N GLY A 331 13.45 20.62 -12.18
CA GLY A 331 14.41 21.61 -12.66
C GLY A 331 14.25 22.99 -12.05
N ARG A 332 15.28 23.84 -12.17
CA ARG A 332 15.24 25.26 -11.78
C ARG A 332 15.26 26.23 -12.96
N ASP A 333 15.75 25.81 -14.10
CA ASP A 333 15.79 26.58 -15.34
C ASP A 333 15.43 25.66 -16.51
N GLU A 334 15.26 26.25 -17.69
CA GLU A 334 14.75 25.55 -18.86
C GLU A 334 15.66 24.40 -19.32
N GLU A 335 16.99 24.58 -19.25
CA GLU A 335 17.96 23.55 -19.63
C GLU A 335 17.91 22.37 -18.66
N GLU A 336 17.83 22.63 -17.36
CA GLU A 336 17.69 21.57 -16.37
C GLU A 336 16.34 20.84 -16.50
N VAL A 337 15.24 21.57 -16.74
CA VAL A 337 13.91 20.98 -16.96
C VAL A 337 13.92 20.04 -18.16
N GLU A 338 14.39 20.48 -19.33
CA GLU A 338 14.46 19.64 -20.53
C GLU A 338 15.28 18.37 -20.28
N ARG A 339 16.48 18.51 -19.70
CA ARG A 339 17.35 17.36 -19.40
C ARG A 339 16.68 16.35 -18.46
N VAL A 340 15.98 16.80 -17.42
CA VAL A 340 15.30 15.91 -16.49
C VAL A 340 14.10 15.24 -17.15
N LEU A 341 13.29 15.98 -17.92
CA LEU A 341 12.16 15.42 -18.66
C LEU A 341 12.60 14.36 -19.68
N GLU A 342 13.70 14.60 -20.40
CA GLU A 342 14.33 13.61 -21.29
C GLU A 342 14.77 12.35 -20.54
N ALA A 343 15.31 12.48 -19.32
CA ALA A 343 15.69 11.34 -18.50
C ALA A 343 14.46 10.48 -18.09
N TYR A 344 13.34 11.12 -17.73
CA TYR A 344 12.08 10.43 -17.47
C TYR A 344 11.56 9.72 -18.73
N ASP A 345 11.47 10.43 -19.86
CA ASP A 345 11.00 9.88 -21.16
C ASP A 345 11.83 8.66 -21.57
N LYS A 346 13.15 8.76 -21.44
CA LYS A 346 14.08 7.66 -21.74
C LYS A 346 13.85 6.46 -20.83
N TRP A 347 13.80 6.66 -19.51
CA TRP A 347 13.61 5.56 -18.57
C TRP A 347 12.26 4.87 -18.75
N LEU A 348 11.19 5.64 -18.96
CA LEU A 348 9.86 5.10 -19.27
C LEU A 348 9.88 4.27 -20.56
N THR A 349 10.49 4.79 -21.63
CA THR A 349 10.64 4.11 -22.92
C THR A 349 11.42 2.80 -22.82
N GLU A 350 12.57 2.83 -22.15
CA GLU A 350 13.53 1.72 -22.17
C GLU A 350 13.21 0.64 -21.14
N VAL A 351 12.65 1.01 -19.99
CA VAL A 351 12.42 0.10 -18.86
C VAL A 351 10.95 -0.23 -18.68
N VAL A 352 10.09 0.78 -18.60
CA VAL A 352 8.70 0.58 -18.14
C VAL A 352 7.77 0.15 -19.27
N ASP A 353 7.80 0.82 -20.41
CA ASP A 353 6.95 0.51 -21.57
C ASP A 353 7.02 -0.95 -22.03
N PRO A 354 8.20 -1.60 -22.10
CA PRO A 354 8.29 -3.02 -22.41
C PRO A 354 7.55 -3.91 -21.40
N LEU A 355 7.59 -3.56 -20.11
CA LEU A 355 6.91 -4.30 -19.05
C LEU A 355 5.39 -4.10 -19.13
N VAL A 356 4.92 -2.89 -19.47
CA VAL A 356 3.50 -2.59 -19.70
C VAL A 356 2.98 -3.39 -20.91
N LYS A 357 3.71 -3.38 -22.03
CA LYS A 357 3.35 -4.13 -23.25
C LYS A 357 3.29 -5.64 -23.01
N GLN A 358 4.15 -6.17 -22.13
CA GLN A 358 4.12 -7.57 -21.71
C GLN A 358 2.99 -7.89 -20.71
N GLY A 359 2.26 -6.88 -20.23
CA GLY A 359 1.20 -7.04 -19.22
C GLY A 359 1.72 -7.41 -17.83
N LYS A 360 3.02 -7.20 -17.56
CA LYS A 360 3.67 -7.46 -16.27
C LYS A 360 3.41 -6.34 -15.26
N VAL A 361 3.33 -5.10 -15.75
CA VAL A 361 3.03 -3.93 -14.93
C VAL A 361 1.82 -3.18 -15.48
N LYS A 362 1.13 -2.44 -14.61
CA LYS A 362 -0.01 -1.59 -14.97
C LYS A 362 0.05 -0.27 -14.20
N TRP A 363 0.04 0.85 -14.91
CA TRP A 363 -0.08 2.17 -14.31
C TRP A 363 -1.45 2.39 -13.66
N MET A 364 -1.43 2.91 -12.43
CA MET A 364 -2.60 3.35 -11.67
C MET A 364 -2.25 4.55 -10.78
N THR A 365 -3.24 5.35 -10.42
CA THR A 365 -3.12 6.33 -9.33
C THR A 365 -3.27 5.65 -7.97
N PHE A 366 -2.92 6.35 -6.88
CA PHE A 366 -3.15 5.81 -5.53
C PHE A 366 -4.64 5.58 -5.22
N ASP A 367 -5.53 6.43 -5.72
CA ASP A 367 -6.97 6.26 -5.55
C ASP A 367 -7.46 4.98 -6.26
N GLU A 368 -6.99 4.73 -7.49
CA GLU A 368 -7.33 3.52 -8.25
C GLU A 368 -6.79 2.25 -7.58
N ILE A 369 -5.57 2.31 -7.03
CA ILE A 369 -4.96 1.19 -6.28
C ILE A 369 -5.76 0.91 -5.01
N ALA A 370 -6.12 1.94 -4.25
CA ALA A 370 -6.92 1.81 -3.04
C ALA A 370 -8.29 1.19 -3.35
N GLU A 371 -8.97 1.66 -4.39
CA GLU A 371 -10.26 1.12 -4.82
C GLU A 371 -10.15 -0.36 -5.21
N LEU A 372 -9.14 -0.73 -6.00
CA LEU A 372 -8.93 -2.12 -6.41
C LEU A 372 -8.61 -3.03 -5.21
N TYR A 373 -7.78 -2.56 -4.28
CA TYR A 373 -7.50 -3.30 -3.05
C TYR A 373 -8.74 -3.48 -2.18
N LEU A 374 -9.58 -2.45 -2.04
CA LEU A 374 -10.80 -2.54 -1.24
C LEU A 374 -11.84 -3.48 -1.89
N LYS A 375 -11.91 -3.56 -3.23
CA LYS A 375 -12.69 -4.60 -3.92
C LYS A 375 -12.17 -6.00 -3.54
N TRP A 376 -10.86 -6.20 -3.64
CA TRP A 376 -10.22 -7.47 -3.28
C TRP A 376 -10.51 -7.86 -1.82
N GLU A 377 -10.42 -6.89 -0.91
CA GLU A 377 -10.64 -7.10 0.52
C GLU A 377 -12.11 -7.43 0.83
N LYS A 378 -13.06 -6.75 0.18
CA LYS A 378 -14.49 -7.04 0.31
C LYS A 378 -14.83 -8.45 -0.14
N GLU A 379 -14.34 -8.85 -1.31
CA GLU A 379 -14.53 -10.20 -1.85
C GLU A 379 -13.89 -11.27 -0.95
N ARG A 380 -12.66 -11.02 -0.46
CA ARG A 380 -11.98 -11.89 0.50
C ARG A 380 -12.79 -12.08 1.78
N CYS A 381 -13.37 -11.00 2.32
CA CYS A 381 -14.23 -11.06 3.50
C CYS A 381 -15.46 -11.93 3.23
N LEU A 382 -16.18 -11.69 2.12
CA LEU A 382 -17.36 -12.50 1.74
C LEU A 382 -17.03 -13.99 1.58
N PHE A 383 -15.93 -14.30 0.90
CA PHE A 383 -15.47 -15.67 0.72
C PHE A 383 -15.17 -16.35 2.06
N THR A 384 -14.50 -15.63 2.96
CA THR A 384 -14.14 -16.14 4.29
C THR A 384 -15.38 -16.37 5.15
N SER A 385 -16.33 -15.44 5.17
CA SER A 385 -17.61 -15.61 5.88
C SER A 385 -18.39 -16.80 5.34
N ALA A 386 -18.46 -16.97 4.01
CA ALA A 386 -19.14 -18.11 3.40
C ALA A 386 -18.47 -19.46 3.76
N LEU A 387 -17.14 -19.50 3.89
CA LEU A 387 -16.41 -20.69 4.36
C LEU A 387 -16.67 -20.99 5.83
N ALA A 388 -16.73 -19.98 6.70
CA ALA A 388 -17.07 -20.15 8.11
C ALA A 388 -18.47 -20.76 8.28
N HIS A 389 -19.43 -20.39 7.43
CA HIS A 389 -20.76 -21.01 7.40
C HIS A 389 -20.78 -22.42 6.76
N LYS A 390 -19.85 -22.73 5.84
CA LYS A 390 -19.75 -24.03 5.15
C LYS A 390 -18.93 -25.07 5.89
N SER A 391 -18.14 -24.75 6.92
CA SER A 391 -17.40 -25.73 7.73
C SER A 391 -18.32 -26.74 8.48
N VAL A 392 -19.64 -26.58 8.38
CA VAL A 392 -20.68 -27.57 8.75
C VAL A 392 -20.93 -28.62 7.65
N GLY A 393 -20.29 -28.56 6.48
CA GLY A 393 -20.43 -29.52 5.39
C GLY A 393 -19.28 -29.52 4.37
N SER A 394 -18.60 -30.67 4.23
CA SER A 394 -17.46 -30.92 3.33
C SER A 394 -17.72 -30.55 1.87
N PHE A 395 -16.74 -30.03 1.09
CA PHE A 395 -16.57 -30.22 -0.38
C PHE A 395 -15.28 -29.57 -1.00
N PRO A 396 -14.99 -29.69 -2.33
CA PRO A 396 -13.66 -30.03 -2.90
C PRO A 396 -12.78 -28.86 -3.39
N LEU A 397 -11.50 -29.17 -3.60
CA LEU A 397 -10.39 -28.29 -4.00
C LEU A 397 -10.31 -27.98 -5.52
N ALA A 398 -10.08 -26.71 -5.88
CA ALA A 398 -9.75 -26.26 -7.23
C ALA A 398 -8.22 -26.05 -7.43
N ASN A 399 -7.73 -26.33 -8.64
CA ASN A 399 -6.30 -26.42 -9.00
C ASN A 399 -5.71 -25.10 -9.55
N CYS A 400 -4.49 -24.79 -9.11
CA CYS A 400 -3.52 -23.93 -9.81
C CYS A 400 -2.41 -24.85 -10.40
N PRO A 401 -1.71 -24.51 -11.50
CA PRO A 401 -0.67 -25.36 -12.07
C PRO A 401 0.49 -25.55 -11.07
N LYS A 402 0.82 -26.81 -10.76
CA LYS A 402 1.72 -27.22 -9.67
C LYS A 402 3.20 -27.15 -10.06
N GLY A 403 4.01 -26.47 -9.24
CA GLY A 403 5.39 -26.86 -8.92
C GLY A 403 5.41 -27.83 -7.73
N PRO A 404 6.52 -28.54 -7.43
CA PRO A 404 6.51 -29.80 -6.68
C PRO A 404 5.96 -29.63 -5.25
N LEU A 405 4.90 -30.38 -4.96
CA LEU A 405 4.31 -30.52 -3.62
C LEU A 405 5.14 -31.51 -2.80
N VAL A 406 5.57 -31.11 -1.60
CA VAL A 406 5.74 -32.05 -0.48
C VAL A 406 4.40 -32.10 0.23
N LEU A 407 3.74 -33.25 0.13
CA LEU A 407 2.43 -33.54 0.70
C LEU A 407 2.64 -34.12 2.11
N LEU A 408 2.07 -33.51 3.15
CA LEU A 408 1.91 -34.14 4.47
C LEU A 408 0.42 -34.24 4.76
N ALA A 409 -0.05 -35.48 4.75
CA ALA A 409 -1.45 -35.88 4.86
C ALA A 409 -1.91 -35.94 6.32
N LEU A 410 -3.17 -35.56 6.53
CA LEU A 410 -3.96 -35.84 7.74
C LEU A 410 -4.92 -37.00 7.45
N VAL A 411 -5.22 -37.74 8.52
CA VAL A 411 -6.27 -38.77 8.74
C VAL A 411 -5.88 -40.26 8.52
N GLY A 412 -5.47 -40.88 9.64
CA GLY A 412 -6.11 -42.07 10.22
C GLY A 412 -5.73 -43.48 9.72
N LEU A 413 -4.97 -44.23 10.54
CA LEU A 413 -5.39 -45.55 11.04
C LEU A 413 -4.41 -46.15 12.07
N ALA A 414 -5.01 -46.87 12.99
CA ALA A 414 -4.56 -47.44 14.25
C ALA A 414 -3.46 -48.52 14.20
N VAL A 415 -2.64 -48.50 15.27
CA VAL A 415 -2.19 -49.61 16.14
C VAL A 415 -1.39 -50.79 15.54
N GLY A 416 -0.17 -50.95 16.07
CA GLY A 416 0.61 -52.18 15.99
C GLY A 416 1.91 -52.07 16.80
N THR A 417 1.83 -52.43 18.07
CA THR A 417 2.93 -52.59 19.03
C THR A 417 4.01 -53.57 18.55
N GLU A 418 5.29 -53.29 18.84
CA GLU A 418 6.12 -54.21 19.66
C GLU A 418 7.45 -53.60 20.10
N HIS A 419 7.72 -53.78 21.40
CA HIS A 419 9.02 -53.61 22.04
C HIS A 419 10.09 -54.49 21.39
N THR A 420 11.34 -54.02 21.32
CA THR A 420 12.47 -54.64 22.04
C THR A 420 13.76 -53.84 21.94
N SER A 421 14.20 -53.40 23.13
CA SER A 421 15.57 -53.31 23.63
C SER A 421 16.76 -53.67 22.71
N ARG A 422 17.77 -52.79 22.64
CA ARG A 422 19.08 -52.92 23.36
C ARG A 422 20.17 -52.03 22.75
N GLN A 423 20.85 -51.34 23.68
CA GLN A 423 22.30 -51.12 23.79
C GLN A 423 23.07 -50.26 22.78
N ARG A 424 23.64 -49.20 23.36
CA ARG A 424 24.91 -48.54 23.05
C ARG A 424 25.97 -49.46 22.43
N ALA A 425 26.68 -48.92 21.44
CA ALA A 425 28.14 -48.78 21.49
C ALA A 425 28.59 -47.68 20.50
N GLN A 426 29.21 -46.64 21.04
CA GLN A 426 30.25 -45.85 20.36
C GLN A 426 31.51 -46.72 20.22
N PRO A 427 32.41 -46.43 19.26
CA PRO A 427 33.26 -45.22 19.30
C PRO A 427 32.77 -44.05 18.45
#